data_AF-A0A2A7BF59-F1
#
_entry.id   AF-A0A2A7BF59-F1
#
_cell.length_a   1.000
_cell.length_b   1.000
_cell.length_c   1.000
_cell.angle_alpha   90.00
_cell.angle_beta   90.00
_cell.angle_gamma   90.00
#
_symmetry.space_group_name_H-M   'P 1'
#
loop_
_entity.id
_entity.type
_entity.pdbx_description
1 polymer ?
#
loop_
_entity_poly.entity_id
_entity_poly.type
_entity_poly.pdbx_seq_one_letter_code
_entity_poly.pdbx_strand_id
1 'polypeptide(L)'
;MRKKIAALFCTLAVLCACLCGTAFAAKKPSIELMGLYAIWDEPMVSKPIIYFRVNSSKAIKYADWYVSAYNRVGDKASMFPTKKLTMVGPLEPFSLGKNVDFEWMVQSNAREDSPFRHYKIVPYAIAAADGIQFVYQDAYGNLFVKPDENNPESYTYLSEDEIQNAMFDYSGCEFSDVWWRDWSIDYLAVDKVVITYMDGSAETVTNVNSKYRGMTLQNPPFAQQLAQYDAVYNYQDYLRLNPDLADIIGTNQKALFEHFISSGMKEGRQGSMGFNLSAYKANNPDLVAVFGDDNVKYYEHYISQGRAEGRVAV
;
A
#
# COMPACT_ATOMS: atom_id res chain seq x y z
N MET A 1 8.67 -53.25 22.76
CA MET A 1 9.27 -53.10 21.41
C MET A 1 8.26 -52.45 20.47
N ARG A 2 8.66 -51.36 19.81
CA ARG A 2 8.21 -50.83 18.50
C ARG A 2 6.75 -50.36 18.29
N LYS A 3 6.61 -49.02 18.30
CA LYS A 3 6.00 -48.08 17.32
C LYS A 3 4.80 -48.53 16.44
N LYS A 4 3.76 -47.67 16.39
CA LYS A 4 3.20 -46.90 15.22
C LYS A 4 1.82 -46.33 15.63
N ILE A 5 1.63 -45.01 15.80
CA ILE A 5 1.28 -43.95 14.82
C ILE A 5 0.00 -44.23 14.01
N ALA A 6 -1.06 -43.45 14.29
CA ALA A 6 -2.07 -42.94 13.36
C ALA A 6 -2.74 -41.72 14.04
N ALA A 7 -2.33 -40.49 13.69
CA ALA A 7 -2.96 -39.62 12.69
C ALA A 7 -4.30 -39.03 13.19
N LEU A 8 -4.21 -37.88 13.87
CA LEU A 8 -5.35 -37.00 14.14
C LEU A 8 -5.25 -35.82 13.17
N PHE A 9 -6.08 -35.84 12.13
CA PHE A 9 -6.38 -34.66 11.32
C PHE A 9 -7.22 -33.71 12.18
N CYS A 10 -6.65 -32.57 12.59
CA CYS A 10 -7.43 -31.46 13.14
C CYS A 10 -7.41 -30.30 12.14
N THR A 11 -8.48 -30.27 11.34
CA THR A 11 -9.05 -29.06 10.75
C THR A 11 -9.26 -27.98 11.81
N LEU A 12 -8.78 -26.77 11.58
CA LEU A 12 -9.39 -25.57 12.14
C LEU A 12 -9.62 -24.56 11.02
N ALA A 13 -10.81 -24.67 10.42
CA ALA A 13 -11.51 -23.57 9.81
C ALA A 13 -11.95 -22.63 10.94
N VAL A 14 -11.48 -21.38 10.92
CA VAL A 14 -11.97 -20.33 11.81
C VAL A 14 -13.27 -19.82 11.20
N LEU A 15 -14.40 -20.14 11.85
CA LEU A 15 -15.71 -19.60 11.52
C LEU A 15 -16.20 -18.73 12.68
N CYS A 16 -16.68 -17.53 12.31
CA CYS A 16 -17.27 -16.46 13.08
C CYS A 16 -17.98 -16.83 14.39
N ALA A 17 -17.74 -15.99 15.41
CA ALA A 17 -18.77 -15.61 16.36
C ALA A 17 -18.91 -14.08 16.34
N CYS A 18 -19.95 -13.63 15.62
CA CYS A 18 -20.45 -12.26 15.60
C CYS A 18 -20.99 -11.86 16.97
N LEU A 19 -20.38 -10.87 17.62
CA LEU A 19 -21.03 -9.94 18.54
C LEU A 19 -20.26 -8.61 18.49
N CYS A 20 -20.16 -8.02 17.30
CA CYS A 20 -19.77 -6.63 17.17
C CYS A 20 -21.05 -5.80 17.08
N GLY A 21 -21.27 -4.94 18.07
CA GLY A 21 -22.14 -3.79 17.88
C GLY A 21 -21.73 -3.10 16.58
N THR A 22 -22.70 -2.77 15.74
CA THR A 22 -22.50 -2.09 14.47
C THR A 22 -21.93 -0.70 14.75
N ALA A 23 -20.61 -0.61 14.93
CA ALA A 23 -19.88 0.56 14.50
C ALA A 23 -20.12 0.63 12.99
N PHE A 24 -21.08 1.45 12.58
CA PHE A 24 -21.24 1.80 11.17
C PHE A 24 -19.89 2.37 10.72
N ALA A 25 -19.07 1.56 10.07
CA ALA A 25 -17.99 2.07 9.25
C ALA A 25 -18.65 3.08 8.31
N ALA A 26 -18.24 4.35 8.40
CA ALA A 26 -18.81 5.41 7.56
C ALA A 26 -18.83 4.93 6.11
N LYS A 27 -20.01 4.90 5.51
CA LYS A 27 -20.18 4.47 4.12
C LYS A 27 -19.25 5.33 3.25
N LYS A 28 -18.33 4.71 2.54
CA LYS A 28 -17.43 5.41 1.61
C LYS A 28 -18.26 6.20 0.60
N PRO A 29 -17.83 7.42 0.21
CA PRO A 29 -18.45 8.12 -0.90
C PRO A 29 -18.43 7.27 -2.17
N SER A 30 -19.52 7.31 -2.94
CA SER A 30 -19.66 6.57 -4.21
C SER A 30 -18.60 6.95 -5.24
N ILE A 31 -18.11 8.19 -5.15
CA ILE A 31 -16.91 8.67 -5.85
C ILE A 31 -16.09 9.51 -4.87
N GLU A 32 -14.79 9.32 -4.87
CA GLU A 32 -13.85 10.08 -4.04
C GLU A 32 -12.87 10.84 -4.95
N LEU A 33 -12.52 12.05 -4.53
CA LEU A 33 -11.42 12.82 -5.07
C LEU A 33 -10.11 12.28 -4.50
N MET A 34 -9.19 11.92 -5.39
CA MET A 34 -7.84 11.45 -5.05
C MET A 34 -6.80 12.54 -5.31
N GLY A 35 -7.04 13.39 -6.32
CA GLY A 35 -6.13 14.47 -6.69
C GLY A 35 -6.87 15.58 -7.41
N LEU A 36 -6.47 16.83 -7.16
CA LEU A 36 -6.91 18.01 -7.88
C LEU A 36 -5.67 18.85 -8.17
N TYR A 37 -5.33 18.94 -9.44
CA TYR A 37 -4.16 19.68 -9.93
C TYR A 37 -4.61 20.69 -10.96
N ALA A 38 -3.81 21.73 -11.19
CA ALA A 38 -4.02 22.73 -12.24
C ALA A 38 -2.67 23.36 -12.58
N ILE A 39 -2.61 24.03 -13.73
CA ILE A 39 -1.48 24.88 -14.10
C ILE A 39 -1.65 26.25 -13.43
N TRP A 40 -0.64 26.66 -12.68
CA TRP A 40 -0.57 27.94 -11.99
C TRP A 40 0.37 28.88 -12.75
N ASP A 41 -0.18 29.93 -13.36
CA ASP A 41 0.53 30.95 -14.13
C ASP A 41 -0.08 32.33 -13.80
N GLU A 42 0.35 32.93 -12.68
CA GLU A 42 -0.32 34.08 -12.06
C GLU A 42 -0.61 35.23 -13.05
N PRO A 43 -1.85 35.77 -13.09
CA PRO A 43 -2.97 35.53 -12.17
C PRO A 43 -3.95 34.44 -12.65
N MET A 44 -3.51 33.55 -13.53
CA MET A 44 -4.35 32.52 -14.16
C MET A 44 -4.11 31.14 -13.52
N VAL A 45 -5.20 30.44 -13.27
CA VAL A 45 -5.18 29.01 -12.91
C VAL A 45 -5.98 28.27 -13.97
N SER A 46 -5.38 27.30 -14.64
CA SER A 46 -5.98 26.67 -15.82
C SER A 46 -5.78 25.16 -15.88
N LYS A 47 -6.52 24.49 -16.77
CA LYS A 47 -6.43 23.06 -17.02
C LYS A 47 -6.51 22.20 -15.76
N PRO A 48 -7.61 22.30 -14.98
CA PRO A 48 -7.75 21.45 -13.81
C PRO A 48 -7.80 19.98 -14.22
N ILE A 49 -7.09 19.14 -13.47
CA ILE A 49 -7.05 17.69 -13.61
C ILE A 49 -7.63 17.09 -12.33
N ILE A 50 -8.63 16.24 -12.48
CA ILE A 50 -9.26 15.51 -11.39
C ILE A 50 -8.86 14.04 -11.47
N TYR A 51 -8.18 13.57 -10.41
CA TYR A 51 -7.99 12.16 -10.14
C TYR A 51 -9.05 11.71 -9.14
N PHE A 52 -9.69 10.59 -9.42
CA PHE A 52 -10.83 10.12 -8.64
C PHE A 52 -10.85 8.60 -8.53
N ARG A 53 -11.61 8.10 -7.56
CA ARG A 53 -11.88 6.68 -7.38
C ARG A 53 -13.38 6.46 -7.33
N VAL A 54 -13.90 5.57 -8.17
CA VAL A 54 -15.31 5.15 -8.10
C VAL A 54 -15.43 3.98 -7.13
N ASN A 55 -16.14 4.18 -6.01
CA ASN A 55 -16.43 3.12 -5.04
C ASN A 55 -17.87 2.62 -5.11
N SER A 56 -18.71 3.26 -5.94
CA SER A 56 -20.07 2.80 -6.18
C SER A 56 -20.07 1.39 -6.77
N SER A 57 -21.11 0.61 -6.50
CA SER A 57 -21.34 -0.67 -7.19
C SER A 57 -21.98 -0.49 -8.57
N LYS A 58 -22.34 0.75 -8.95
CA LYS A 58 -22.96 1.09 -10.23
C LYS A 58 -22.01 1.95 -11.06
N ALA A 59 -21.96 1.68 -12.36
CA ALA A 59 -21.30 2.54 -13.32
C ALA A 59 -21.96 3.94 -13.36
N ILE A 60 -21.12 4.98 -13.35
CA ILE A 60 -21.54 6.38 -13.40
C ILE A 60 -21.59 6.85 -14.86
N LYS A 61 -22.71 7.46 -15.25
CA LYS A 61 -22.89 8.07 -16.58
C LYS A 61 -22.32 9.48 -16.66
N TYR A 62 -22.58 10.30 -15.64
CA TYR A 62 -22.05 11.65 -15.52
C TYR A 62 -21.59 11.92 -14.10
N ALA A 63 -20.43 12.54 -13.96
CA ALA A 63 -19.98 13.13 -12.70
C ALA A 63 -19.75 14.63 -12.92
N ASP A 64 -20.64 15.43 -12.35
CA ASP A 64 -20.60 16.89 -12.41
C ASP A 64 -19.85 17.43 -11.18
N TRP A 65 -18.57 17.71 -11.35
CA TRP A 65 -17.70 18.25 -10.30
C TRP A 65 -17.84 19.78 -10.23
N TYR A 66 -18.23 20.29 -9.07
CA TYR A 66 -18.33 21.73 -8.83
C TYR A 66 -17.04 22.19 -8.15
N VAL A 67 -16.14 22.81 -8.91
CA VAL A 67 -14.81 23.24 -8.44
C VAL A 67 -14.80 24.75 -8.28
N SER A 68 -14.35 25.21 -7.12
CA SER A 68 -14.25 26.62 -6.78
C SER A 68 -12.81 27.07 -6.58
N ALA A 69 -12.48 28.27 -7.06
CA ALA A 69 -11.25 28.97 -6.72
C ALA A 69 -11.44 29.78 -5.43
N TYR A 70 -10.46 29.72 -4.53
CA TYR A 70 -10.48 30.38 -3.24
C TYR A 70 -9.21 31.21 -3.04
N ASN A 71 -9.34 32.30 -2.28
CA ASN A 71 -8.20 33.04 -1.79
C ASN A 71 -7.63 32.43 -0.50
N ARG A 72 -6.49 32.96 -0.05
CA ARG A 72 -5.76 32.46 1.14
C ARG A 72 -6.55 32.55 2.45
N VAL A 73 -7.61 33.37 2.51
CA VAL A 73 -8.48 33.50 3.70
C VAL A 73 -9.76 32.66 3.61
N GLY A 74 -9.94 31.90 2.53
CA GLY A 74 -11.05 30.97 2.36
C GLY A 74 -12.30 31.55 1.67
N ASP A 75 -12.23 32.76 1.14
CA ASP A 75 -13.31 33.33 0.34
C ASP A 75 -13.19 32.90 -1.12
N LYS A 76 -14.33 32.76 -1.80
CA LYS A 76 -14.37 32.46 -3.24
C LYS A 76 -13.73 33.60 -4.03
N ALA A 77 -12.67 33.28 -4.77
CA ALA A 77 -11.92 34.19 -5.63
C ALA A 77 -12.39 34.08 -7.08
N SER A 78 -12.30 35.18 -7.85
CA SER A 78 -12.84 35.35 -9.20
C SER A 78 -14.33 35.72 -9.29
N MET A 79 -14.69 36.43 -10.36
CA MET A 79 -16.08 36.77 -10.72
C MET A 79 -16.94 35.52 -11.00
N PHE A 80 -16.31 34.45 -11.48
CA PHE A 80 -16.95 33.14 -11.70
C PHE A 80 -16.16 32.08 -10.94
N PRO A 81 -16.26 32.08 -9.59
CA PRO A 81 -15.38 31.31 -8.73
C PRO A 81 -15.63 29.81 -8.88
N THR A 82 -16.88 29.41 -9.07
CA THR A 82 -17.29 28.00 -9.21
C THR A 82 -17.53 27.64 -10.67
N LYS A 83 -16.94 26.54 -11.12
CA LYS A 83 -17.15 25.95 -12.45
C LYS A 83 -17.63 24.51 -12.32
N LYS A 84 -18.52 24.12 -13.23
CA LYS A 84 -19.00 22.75 -13.37
C LYS A 84 -18.12 22.01 -14.38
N LEU A 85 -17.43 20.97 -13.95
CA LEU A 85 -16.60 20.09 -14.75
C LEU A 85 -17.30 18.74 -14.92
N THR A 86 -17.75 18.44 -16.13
CA THR A 86 -18.57 17.25 -16.40
C THR A 86 -17.72 16.13 -16.97
N MET A 87 -17.58 15.04 -16.23
CA MET A 87 -17.04 13.79 -16.77
C MET A 87 -18.17 12.99 -17.40
N VAL A 88 -17.88 12.35 -18.55
CA VAL A 88 -18.81 11.48 -19.26
C VAL A 88 -18.30 10.05 -19.15
N GLY A 89 -19.17 9.16 -18.66
CA GLY A 89 -18.89 7.75 -18.46
C GLY A 89 -19.07 6.88 -19.71
N PRO A 90 -19.05 5.54 -19.53
CA PRO A 90 -19.15 4.86 -18.23
C PRO A 90 -17.90 5.03 -17.37
N LEU A 91 -18.05 5.56 -16.16
CA LEU A 91 -17.01 5.53 -15.13
C LEU A 91 -17.29 4.30 -14.26
N GLU A 92 -16.49 3.27 -14.46
CA GLU A 92 -16.69 1.98 -13.82
C GLU A 92 -16.23 1.96 -12.37
N PRO A 93 -16.84 1.12 -11.51
CA PRO A 93 -16.31 0.83 -10.18
C PRO A 93 -14.83 0.44 -10.26
N PHE A 94 -14.02 0.98 -9.36
CA PHE A 94 -12.61 0.60 -9.30
C PHE A 94 -12.49 -0.91 -9.05
N SER A 95 -11.70 -1.56 -9.89
CA SER A 95 -11.38 -2.98 -9.74
C SER A 95 -9.94 -3.23 -10.15
N LEU A 96 -9.28 -4.11 -9.41
CA LEU A 96 -7.97 -4.60 -9.82
C LEU A 96 -8.18 -5.55 -11.00
N GLY A 97 -7.71 -5.11 -12.16
CA GLY A 97 -7.63 -5.91 -13.35
C GLY A 97 -6.74 -7.13 -13.10
N LYS A 98 -7.13 -8.26 -13.67
CA LYS A 98 -6.27 -9.44 -13.68
C LYS A 98 -5.09 -9.17 -14.62
N ASN A 99 -3.88 -9.51 -14.18
CA ASN A 99 -2.60 -9.41 -14.90
C ASN A 99 -2.80 -9.26 -16.40
N VAL A 100 -2.75 -8.01 -16.84
CA VAL A 100 -2.70 -7.67 -18.26
C VAL A 100 -1.26 -7.93 -18.72
N ASP A 101 -1.07 -8.27 -19.99
CA ASP A 101 0.23 -8.52 -20.62
C ASP A 101 1.05 -7.22 -20.77
N PHE A 102 1.26 -6.50 -19.67
CA PHE A 102 2.17 -5.36 -19.61
C PHE A 102 3.61 -5.82 -19.73
N GLU A 103 4.41 -5.03 -20.43
CA GLU A 103 5.82 -5.30 -20.67
C GLU A 103 6.62 -5.30 -19.37
N TRP A 104 7.58 -6.23 -19.29
CA TRP A 104 8.53 -6.29 -18.20
C TRP A 104 9.59 -5.19 -18.38
N MET A 105 9.73 -4.38 -17.34
CA MET A 105 10.76 -3.38 -17.21
C MET A 105 11.89 -3.90 -16.31
N VAL A 106 13.08 -3.35 -16.51
CA VAL A 106 14.26 -3.65 -15.68
C VAL A 106 14.70 -2.39 -14.95
N GLN A 107 14.80 -2.47 -13.63
CA GLN A 107 15.40 -1.41 -12.81
C GLN A 107 16.93 -1.57 -12.81
N SER A 108 17.61 -0.86 -13.70
CA SER A 108 19.04 -1.08 -14.00
C SER A 108 19.99 -0.83 -12.81
N ASN A 109 19.66 0.12 -11.94
CA ASN A 109 20.41 0.47 -10.72
C ASN A 109 20.04 -0.38 -9.49
N ALA A 110 19.06 -1.30 -9.59
CA ALA A 110 18.76 -2.24 -8.52
C ALA A 110 19.76 -3.42 -8.56
N ARG A 111 20.05 -4.02 -7.38
CA ARG A 111 20.82 -5.27 -7.31
C ARG A 111 20.15 -6.36 -8.15
N GLU A 112 20.93 -7.30 -8.67
CA GLU A 112 20.39 -8.41 -9.49
C GLU A 112 19.33 -9.22 -8.76
N ASP A 113 19.52 -9.37 -7.45
CA ASP A 113 18.64 -10.13 -6.57
C ASP A 113 17.58 -9.26 -5.90
N SER A 114 17.45 -7.98 -6.27
CA SER A 114 16.40 -7.12 -5.74
C SER A 114 15.02 -7.61 -6.19
N PRO A 115 14.01 -7.64 -5.30
CA PRO A 115 12.66 -8.01 -5.70
C PRO A 115 12.03 -6.97 -6.66
N PHE A 116 12.63 -5.78 -6.76
CA PHE A 116 12.22 -4.70 -7.65
C PHE A 116 13.01 -4.64 -8.96
N ARG A 117 13.94 -5.57 -9.19
CA ARG A 117 14.78 -5.58 -10.41
C ARG A 117 13.95 -5.70 -11.67
N HIS A 118 12.90 -6.52 -11.63
CA HIS A 118 11.96 -6.71 -12.74
C HIS A 118 10.57 -6.33 -12.26
N TYR A 119 9.88 -5.48 -13.03
CA TYR A 119 8.57 -4.99 -12.65
C TYR A 119 7.72 -4.68 -13.88
N LYS A 120 6.41 -4.55 -13.66
CA LYS A 120 5.44 -4.05 -14.64
C LYS A 120 4.94 -2.68 -14.20
N ILE A 121 4.68 -1.82 -15.18
CA ILE A 121 3.91 -0.60 -14.98
C ILE A 121 2.44 -0.99 -15.06
N VAL A 122 1.69 -0.81 -13.98
CA VAL A 122 0.25 -1.11 -13.94
C VAL A 122 -0.55 0.18 -14.02
N PRO A 123 -1.81 0.16 -14.51
CA PRO A 123 -2.59 1.36 -14.76
C PRO A 123 -3.20 1.92 -13.46
N TYR A 124 -2.42 1.92 -12.39
CA TYR A 124 -2.87 2.37 -11.08
C TYR A 124 -1.94 3.40 -10.50
N ALA A 125 -2.52 4.27 -9.68
CA ALA A 125 -1.81 5.29 -8.95
C ALA A 125 -2.34 5.37 -7.52
N ILE A 126 -1.60 6.09 -6.67
CA ILE A 126 -1.95 6.36 -5.28
C ILE A 126 -1.59 7.80 -4.93
N ALA A 127 -2.38 8.46 -4.08
CA ALA A 127 -2.19 9.86 -3.71
C ALA A 127 -1.35 9.98 -2.42
N ALA A 128 -0.09 9.55 -2.46
CA ALA A 128 0.80 9.50 -1.30
C ALA A 128 1.98 10.49 -1.40
N ALA A 129 2.49 10.95 -0.26
CA ALA A 129 3.67 11.82 -0.13
C ALA A 129 3.63 13.05 -1.06
N ASP A 130 2.71 13.98 -0.76
CA ASP A 130 2.49 15.26 -1.44
C ASP A 130 2.12 15.20 -2.94
N GLY A 131 1.88 14.01 -3.51
CA GLY A 131 1.63 13.86 -4.93
C GLY A 131 0.85 12.60 -5.33
N ILE A 132 0.77 12.39 -6.65
CA ILE A 132 0.32 11.13 -7.23
C ILE A 132 1.55 10.30 -7.57
N GLN A 133 1.60 9.07 -7.06
CA GLN A 133 2.62 8.09 -7.39
C GLN A 133 2.03 6.98 -8.22
N PHE A 134 2.73 6.58 -9.29
CA PHE A 134 2.35 5.39 -10.05
C PHE A 134 2.63 4.13 -9.24
N VAL A 135 1.76 3.14 -9.43
CA VAL A 135 1.90 1.82 -8.84
C VAL A 135 2.56 0.89 -9.85
N TYR A 136 3.40 0.01 -9.34
CA TYR A 136 4.15 -0.98 -10.07
C TYR A 136 3.85 -2.36 -9.49
N GLN A 137 4.15 -3.40 -10.26
CA GLN A 137 3.94 -4.78 -9.84
C GLN A 137 5.23 -5.58 -10.02
N ASP A 138 5.63 -6.35 -9.02
CA ASP A 138 6.81 -7.22 -9.11
C ASP A 138 6.51 -8.58 -9.80
N ALA A 139 7.53 -9.44 -9.87
CA ALA A 139 7.44 -10.78 -10.46
C ALA A 139 6.35 -11.69 -9.85
N TYR A 140 5.90 -11.39 -8.62
CA TYR A 140 4.95 -12.21 -7.86
C TYR A 140 3.57 -11.57 -7.73
N GLY A 141 3.34 -10.44 -8.41
CA GLY A 141 2.07 -9.73 -8.34
C GLY A 141 1.95 -8.76 -7.16
N ASN A 142 3.01 -8.57 -6.37
CA ASN A 142 2.97 -7.63 -5.26
C ASN A 142 3.03 -6.19 -5.79
N LEU A 143 2.17 -5.33 -5.27
CA LEU A 143 2.06 -3.94 -5.70
C LEU A 143 2.95 -3.03 -4.85
N PHE A 144 3.67 -2.12 -5.50
CA PHE A 144 4.61 -1.22 -4.85
C PHE A 144 4.66 0.14 -5.54
N VAL A 145 5.26 1.12 -4.87
CA VAL A 145 5.54 2.45 -5.42
C VAL A 145 7.04 2.75 -5.39
N LYS A 146 7.45 3.72 -6.20
CA LYS A 146 8.85 4.16 -6.35
C LYS A 146 8.98 5.65 -5.97
N PRO A 147 9.05 6.00 -4.67
CA PRO A 147 9.12 7.40 -4.24
C PRO A 147 10.31 8.16 -4.83
N ASP A 148 11.48 7.52 -4.92
CA ASP A 148 12.64 8.01 -5.67
C ASP A 148 13.03 6.97 -6.72
N GLU A 149 12.68 7.21 -7.99
CA GLU A 149 12.95 6.29 -9.09
C GLU A 149 14.43 5.91 -9.25
N ASN A 150 15.35 6.77 -8.80
CA ASN A 150 16.79 6.54 -8.87
C ASN A 150 17.36 5.81 -7.64
N ASN A 151 16.52 5.51 -6.65
CA ASN A 151 16.91 4.82 -5.43
C ASN A 151 15.97 3.64 -5.13
N PRO A 152 16.32 2.42 -5.57
CA PRO A 152 15.53 1.22 -5.30
C PRO A 152 15.34 0.90 -3.82
N GLU A 153 16.21 1.39 -2.93
CA GLU A 153 16.04 1.22 -1.47
C GLU A 153 14.89 2.08 -0.91
N SER A 154 14.38 3.04 -1.69
CA SER A 154 13.20 3.83 -1.34
C SER A 154 11.87 3.12 -1.64
N TYR A 155 11.89 2.00 -2.38
CA TYR A 155 10.67 1.39 -2.89
C TYR A 155 9.89 0.69 -1.78
N THR A 156 8.57 0.85 -1.85
CA THR A 156 7.66 0.48 -0.77
C THR A 156 6.52 -0.36 -1.32
N TYR A 157 6.36 -1.57 -0.78
CA TYR A 157 5.18 -2.39 -1.03
C TYR A 157 3.95 -1.78 -0.37
N LEU A 158 2.85 -1.74 -1.11
CA LEU A 158 1.57 -1.26 -0.62
C LEU A 158 0.96 -2.26 0.38
N SER A 159 0.26 -1.74 1.37
CA SER A 159 -0.54 -2.54 2.29
C SER A 159 -1.88 -2.94 1.66
N GLU A 160 -2.55 -3.94 2.25
CA GLU A 160 -3.90 -4.34 1.83
C GLU A 160 -4.91 -3.19 1.92
N ASP A 161 -4.82 -2.35 2.95
CA ASP A 161 -5.70 -1.19 3.08
C ASP A 161 -5.49 -0.20 1.92
N GLU A 162 -4.24 0.06 1.56
CA GLU A 162 -3.88 0.98 0.48
C GLU A 162 -4.32 0.44 -0.88
N ILE A 163 -4.12 -0.85 -1.14
CA ILE A 163 -4.56 -1.52 -2.36
C ILE A 163 -6.08 -1.45 -2.47
N GLN A 164 -6.79 -1.80 -1.40
CA GLN A 164 -8.25 -1.90 -1.40
C GLN A 164 -8.95 -0.55 -1.36
N ASN A 165 -8.31 0.50 -0.83
CA ASN A 165 -9.02 1.73 -0.47
C ASN A 165 -8.38 3.02 -1.00
N ALA A 166 -7.08 3.03 -1.31
CA ALA A 166 -6.35 4.22 -1.72
C ALA A 166 -5.90 4.23 -3.19
N MET A 167 -5.76 3.07 -3.84
CA MET A 167 -5.41 3.01 -5.26
C MET A 167 -6.54 3.51 -6.17
N PHE A 168 -6.22 4.03 -7.35
CA PHE A 168 -7.20 4.42 -8.36
C PHE A 168 -6.58 4.30 -9.75
N ASP A 169 -7.39 4.40 -10.80
CA ASP A 169 -6.86 4.37 -12.17
C ASP A 169 -5.95 5.57 -12.42
N TYR A 170 -4.76 5.32 -12.98
CA TYR A 170 -3.72 6.36 -13.10
C TYR A 170 -4.12 7.55 -13.99
N SER A 171 -5.16 7.39 -14.81
CA SER A 171 -5.62 8.41 -15.74
C SER A 171 -6.50 9.43 -15.02
N GLY A 172 -5.95 10.62 -14.78
CA GLY A 172 -6.74 11.78 -14.38
C GLY A 172 -7.60 12.28 -15.53
N CYS A 173 -8.68 13.01 -15.22
CA CYS A 173 -9.50 13.69 -16.21
C CYS A 173 -9.15 15.18 -16.25
N GLU A 174 -8.52 15.60 -17.35
CA GLU A 174 -8.16 17.01 -17.60
C GLU A 174 -9.33 17.77 -18.25
N PHE A 175 -9.51 19.02 -17.84
CA PHE A 175 -10.43 19.97 -18.47
C PHE A 175 -9.66 21.12 -19.10
N SER A 176 -9.11 20.91 -20.29
CA SER A 176 -8.13 21.82 -20.92
C SER A 176 -8.65 23.24 -21.20
N ASP A 177 -9.96 23.41 -21.41
CA ASP A 177 -10.59 24.70 -21.72
C ASP A 177 -11.04 25.49 -20.48
N VAL A 178 -10.77 24.96 -19.28
CA VAL A 178 -11.22 25.56 -18.03
C VAL A 178 -10.11 26.35 -17.37
N TRP A 179 -10.43 27.59 -17.00
CA TRP A 179 -9.51 28.51 -16.33
C TRP A 179 -10.24 29.51 -15.44
N TRP A 180 -9.54 29.99 -14.41
CA TRP A 180 -9.88 31.13 -13.56
C TRP A 180 -8.80 32.20 -13.71
N ARG A 181 -9.18 33.46 -13.53
CA ARG A 181 -8.23 34.58 -13.55
C ARG A 181 -8.57 35.57 -12.45
N ASP A 182 -7.73 35.61 -11.43
CA ASP A 182 -7.82 36.53 -10.28
C ASP A 182 -6.51 36.45 -9.49
N TRP A 183 -5.92 37.61 -9.14
CA TRP A 183 -4.66 37.70 -8.39
C TRP A 183 -4.73 37.14 -6.98
N SER A 184 -5.94 36.98 -6.44
CA SER A 184 -6.14 36.50 -5.08
C SER A 184 -6.26 34.97 -4.96
N ILE A 185 -6.27 34.23 -6.08
CA ILE A 185 -6.45 32.76 -6.05
C ILE A 185 -5.23 32.12 -5.37
N ASP A 186 -5.49 31.31 -4.35
CA ASP A 186 -4.50 30.61 -3.54
C ASP A 186 -4.64 29.09 -3.68
N TYR A 187 -5.88 28.58 -3.75
CA TYR A 187 -6.14 27.15 -3.98
C TYR A 187 -7.47 26.89 -4.70
N LEU A 188 -7.60 25.67 -5.23
CA LEU A 188 -8.86 25.13 -5.75
C LEU A 188 -9.41 24.08 -4.79
N ALA A 189 -10.74 24.02 -4.66
CA ALA A 189 -11.41 22.94 -3.94
C ALA A 189 -12.65 22.46 -4.68
N VAL A 190 -13.00 21.19 -4.48
CA VAL A 190 -14.26 20.62 -4.95
C VAL A 190 -15.31 20.83 -3.86
N ASP A 191 -16.36 21.58 -4.19
CA ASP A 191 -17.47 21.86 -3.28
C ASP A 191 -18.41 20.64 -3.16
N LYS A 192 -18.67 19.97 -4.30
CA LYS A 192 -19.51 18.77 -4.40
C LYS A 192 -19.35 18.09 -5.77
N VAL A 193 -19.84 16.85 -5.86
CA VAL A 193 -20.07 16.14 -7.11
C VAL A 193 -21.53 15.72 -7.20
N VAL A 194 -22.17 16.01 -8.33
CA VAL A 194 -23.49 15.44 -8.65
C VAL A 194 -23.28 14.27 -9.61
N ILE A 195 -23.68 13.09 -9.17
CA ILE A 195 -23.54 11.84 -9.92
C ILE A 195 -24.87 11.53 -10.59
N THR A 196 -24.82 11.17 -11.87
CA THR A 196 -25.92 10.50 -12.57
C THR A 196 -25.45 9.12 -13.00
N TYR A 197 -26.15 8.08 -12.56
CA TYR A 197 -25.86 6.69 -12.86
C TYR A 197 -26.39 6.28 -14.24
N MET A 198 -25.88 5.15 -14.74
CA MET A 198 -26.35 4.59 -16.03
C MET A 198 -27.84 4.23 -16.03
N ASP A 199 -28.41 3.90 -14.87
CA ASP A 199 -29.85 3.62 -14.70
C ASP A 199 -30.72 4.89 -14.55
N GLY A 200 -30.11 6.09 -14.64
CA GLY A 200 -30.79 7.37 -14.49
C GLY A 200 -30.99 7.84 -13.06
N SER A 201 -30.67 7.02 -12.05
CA SER A 201 -30.64 7.48 -10.65
C SER A 201 -29.52 8.50 -10.43
N ALA A 202 -29.66 9.36 -9.43
CA ALA A 202 -28.70 10.42 -9.15
C ALA A 202 -28.47 10.60 -7.65
N GLU A 203 -27.29 11.10 -7.29
CA GLU A 203 -26.98 11.52 -5.92
C GLU A 203 -26.00 12.70 -5.91
N THR A 204 -25.89 13.36 -4.76
CA THR A 204 -24.91 14.43 -4.54
C THR A 204 -23.96 14.03 -3.43
N VAL A 205 -22.67 14.10 -3.69
CA VAL A 205 -21.59 13.86 -2.73
C VAL A 205 -20.95 15.19 -2.38
N THR A 206 -20.90 15.54 -1.10
CA THR A 206 -20.29 16.80 -0.61
C THR A 206 -18.94 16.57 0.08
N ASN A 207 -18.77 15.45 0.77
CA ASN A 207 -17.50 15.06 1.40
C ASN A 207 -16.65 14.24 0.43
N VAL A 208 -16.26 14.86 -0.68
CA VAL A 208 -15.63 14.17 -1.81
C VAL A 208 -14.15 13.87 -1.58
N ASN A 209 -13.47 14.62 -0.72
CA ASN A 209 -12.04 14.42 -0.47
C ASN A 209 -11.79 13.05 0.19
N SER A 210 -11.02 12.20 -0.48
CA SER A 210 -10.57 10.96 0.14
C SER A 210 -9.68 11.25 1.35
N LYS A 211 -9.82 10.46 2.41
CA LYS A 211 -8.88 10.48 3.54
C LYS A 211 -7.46 10.05 3.15
N TYR A 212 -7.32 9.42 1.98
CA TYR A 212 -6.03 8.94 1.46
C TYR A 212 -5.28 10.01 0.64
N ARG A 213 -5.85 11.20 0.41
CA ARG A 213 -5.14 12.30 -0.26
C ARG A 213 -4.00 12.80 0.63
N GLY A 214 -2.77 12.75 0.13
CA GLY A 214 -1.61 13.23 0.87
C GLY A 214 -1.28 12.36 2.09
N MET A 215 -1.66 11.08 2.06
CA MET A 215 -1.31 10.17 3.15
C MET A 215 0.17 9.83 3.14
N THR A 216 0.66 9.41 4.30
CA THR A 216 1.92 8.65 4.41
C THR A 216 1.62 7.17 4.18
N LEU A 217 2.48 6.50 3.42
CA LEU A 217 2.38 5.05 3.24
C LEU A 217 2.52 4.35 4.59
N GLN A 218 1.72 3.30 4.82
CA GLN A 218 1.70 2.53 6.05
C GLN A 218 3.01 1.78 6.26
N ASN A 219 3.54 1.21 5.17
CA ASN A 219 4.80 0.49 5.19
C ASN A 219 5.97 1.47 4.95
N PRO A 220 7.07 1.36 5.70
CA PRO A 220 8.31 2.01 5.31
C PRO A 220 8.93 1.29 4.09
N PRO A 221 9.96 1.88 3.46
CA PRO A 221 10.68 1.22 2.36
C PRO A 221 11.09 -0.21 2.70
N PHE A 222 10.95 -1.13 1.74
CA PHE A 222 11.13 -2.56 2.01
C PHE A 222 12.54 -2.87 2.50
N ALA A 223 13.55 -2.19 1.94
CA ALA A 223 14.93 -2.27 2.40
C ALA A 223 15.09 -1.89 3.88
N GLN A 224 14.38 -0.85 4.32
CA GLN A 224 14.39 -0.42 5.72
C GLN A 224 13.74 -1.47 6.64
N GLN A 225 12.68 -2.14 6.18
CA GLN A 225 12.08 -3.24 6.93
C GLN A 225 13.06 -4.40 7.08
N LEU A 226 13.72 -4.82 5.99
CA LEU A 226 14.71 -5.89 6.02
C LEU A 226 15.90 -5.55 6.93
N ALA A 227 16.37 -4.30 6.90
CA ALA A 227 17.48 -3.85 7.74
C ALA A 227 17.21 -3.98 9.24
N GLN A 228 15.95 -3.93 9.69
CA GLN A 228 15.59 -4.14 11.09
C GLN A 228 15.83 -5.58 11.55
N TYR A 229 15.91 -6.53 10.63
CA TYR A 229 16.05 -7.96 10.92
C TYR A 229 17.37 -8.54 10.37
N ASP A 230 18.31 -7.71 9.93
CA ASP A 230 19.55 -8.11 9.26
C ASP A 230 20.38 -9.14 10.06
N ALA A 231 20.34 -9.04 11.39
CA ALA A 231 21.05 -9.91 12.31
C ALA A 231 20.50 -11.34 12.34
N VAL A 232 19.22 -11.54 12.02
CA VAL A 232 18.52 -12.82 12.17
C VAL A 232 17.84 -13.32 10.90
N TYR A 233 17.79 -12.50 9.84
CA TYR A 233 17.09 -12.81 8.61
C TYR A 233 17.92 -12.49 7.37
N ASN A 234 18.01 -13.47 6.48
CA ASN A 234 18.45 -13.28 5.11
C ASN A 234 17.57 -14.18 4.23
N TYR A 235 16.96 -13.65 3.18
CA TYR A 235 15.95 -14.41 2.42
C TYR A 235 16.53 -15.68 1.76
N GLN A 236 17.80 -15.66 1.32
CA GLN A 236 18.44 -16.83 0.71
C GLN A 236 18.71 -17.92 1.75
N ASP A 237 19.22 -17.53 2.93
CA ASP A 237 19.40 -18.46 4.04
C ASP A 237 18.08 -19.00 4.53
N TYR A 238 17.06 -18.15 4.68
CA TYR A 238 15.76 -18.56 5.14
C TYR A 238 15.14 -19.59 4.21
N LEU A 239 15.20 -19.37 2.90
CA LEU A 239 14.75 -20.32 1.90
C LEU A 239 15.54 -21.64 1.95
N ARG A 240 16.88 -21.57 2.09
CA ARG A 240 17.76 -22.75 2.13
C ARG A 240 17.57 -23.60 3.39
N LEU A 241 17.35 -22.96 4.53
CA LEU A 241 17.21 -23.62 5.83
C LEU A 241 15.78 -24.13 6.09
N ASN A 242 14.81 -23.68 5.29
CA ASN A 242 13.39 -24.01 5.41
C ASN A 242 12.84 -24.49 4.05
N PRO A 243 13.25 -25.68 3.58
CA PRO A 243 12.93 -26.15 2.23
C PRO A 243 11.42 -26.32 1.97
N ASP A 244 10.62 -26.51 3.02
CA ASP A 244 9.15 -26.55 2.92
C ASP A 244 8.55 -25.21 2.44
N LEU A 245 9.21 -24.08 2.71
CA LEU A 245 8.79 -22.77 2.21
C LEU A 245 9.18 -22.58 0.74
N ALA A 246 10.20 -23.26 0.25
CA ALA A 246 10.59 -23.19 -1.16
C ALA A 246 9.51 -23.74 -2.08
N ASP A 247 8.82 -24.80 -1.65
CA ASP A 247 7.74 -25.42 -2.41
C ASP A 247 6.46 -24.57 -2.43
N ILE A 248 6.23 -23.75 -1.40
CA ILE A 248 4.99 -22.99 -1.20
C ILE A 248 5.13 -21.53 -1.65
N ILE A 249 6.18 -20.84 -1.20
CA ILE A 249 6.40 -19.41 -1.40
C ILE A 249 7.40 -19.17 -2.55
N GLY A 250 8.34 -20.10 -2.74
CA GLY A 250 9.44 -19.93 -3.67
C GLY A 250 10.32 -18.74 -3.29
N THR A 251 10.75 -17.98 -4.29
CA THR A 251 11.67 -16.85 -4.17
C THR A 251 10.98 -15.48 -3.96
N ASN A 252 9.70 -15.47 -3.58
CA ASN A 252 8.98 -14.23 -3.26
C ASN A 252 9.48 -13.61 -1.95
N GLN A 253 10.40 -12.65 -2.06
CA GLN A 253 11.08 -12.07 -0.89
C GLN A 253 10.12 -11.37 0.08
N LYS A 254 9.08 -10.68 -0.43
CA LYS A 254 8.06 -10.07 0.41
C LYS A 254 7.34 -11.13 1.24
N ALA A 255 6.85 -12.18 0.60
CA ALA A 255 6.12 -13.24 1.27
C ALA A 255 7.01 -14.05 2.24
N LEU A 256 8.27 -14.30 1.90
CA LEU A 256 9.24 -14.94 2.81
C LEU A 256 9.49 -14.10 4.06
N PHE A 257 9.65 -12.78 3.89
CA PHE A 257 9.85 -11.86 5.00
C PHE A 257 8.60 -11.78 5.88
N GLU A 258 7.41 -11.63 5.28
CA GLU A 258 6.13 -11.65 5.98
C GLU A 258 5.92 -12.95 6.76
N HIS A 259 6.27 -14.10 6.18
CA HIS A 259 6.24 -15.38 6.87
C HIS A 259 7.20 -15.41 8.07
N PHE A 260 8.44 -14.96 7.89
CA PHE A 260 9.42 -14.94 8.98
C PHE A 260 8.93 -14.14 10.18
N ILE A 261 8.42 -12.93 9.95
CA ILE A 261 7.97 -12.03 11.04
C ILE A 261 6.65 -12.48 11.68
N SER A 262 5.73 -13.06 10.91
CA SER A 262 4.40 -13.43 11.41
C SER A 262 4.37 -14.80 12.09
N SER A 263 5.16 -15.76 11.58
CA SER A 263 5.14 -17.18 11.97
C SER A 263 6.53 -17.75 12.24
N GLY A 264 7.51 -17.47 11.37
CA GLY A 264 8.83 -18.10 11.43
C GLY A 264 9.55 -17.95 12.77
N MET A 265 9.55 -16.75 13.36
CA MET A 265 10.14 -16.53 14.68
C MET A 265 9.40 -17.29 15.79
N LYS A 266 8.07 -17.37 15.73
CA LYS A 266 7.25 -18.14 16.71
C LYS A 266 7.55 -19.63 16.62
N GLU A 267 7.66 -20.14 15.39
CA GLU A 267 8.02 -21.54 15.09
C GLU A 267 9.48 -21.86 15.45
N GLY A 268 10.32 -20.86 15.69
CA GLY A 268 11.74 -21.04 15.98
C GLY A 268 12.57 -21.37 14.75
N ARG A 269 12.12 -20.98 13.55
CA ARG A 269 12.83 -21.21 12.30
C ARG A 269 14.10 -20.39 12.22
N GLN A 270 15.15 -21.00 11.66
CA GLN A 270 16.40 -20.30 11.44
C GLN A 270 16.29 -19.36 10.23
N GLY A 271 16.37 -18.05 10.48
CA GLY A 271 16.21 -16.97 9.49
C GLY A 271 17.49 -16.60 8.73
N SER A 272 18.65 -16.82 9.35
CA SER A 272 19.96 -16.54 8.77
C SER A 272 21.00 -17.53 9.30
N MET A 273 22.15 -17.62 8.65
CA MET A 273 23.28 -18.38 9.21
C MET A 273 23.90 -17.74 10.45
N GLY A 274 23.64 -16.45 10.70
CA GLY A 274 24.20 -15.70 11.82
C GLY A 274 23.45 -15.86 13.15
N PHE A 275 22.27 -16.48 13.13
CA PHE A 275 21.46 -16.69 14.33
C PHE A 275 20.76 -18.05 14.32
N ASN A 276 21.11 -18.91 15.26
CA ASN A 276 20.44 -20.17 15.56
C ASN A 276 19.78 -20.09 16.94
N LEU A 277 18.45 -20.20 16.98
CA LEU A 277 17.68 -20.06 18.21
C LEU A 277 18.08 -21.07 19.29
N SER A 278 18.32 -22.33 18.92
CA SER A 278 18.69 -23.38 19.89
C SER A 278 20.07 -23.12 20.50
N ALA A 279 21.05 -22.72 19.68
CA ALA A 279 22.38 -22.32 20.15
C ALA A 279 22.28 -21.09 21.04
N TYR A 280 21.50 -20.08 20.63
CA TYR A 280 21.31 -18.86 21.41
C TYR A 280 20.65 -19.13 22.76
N LYS A 281 19.63 -20.00 22.84
CA LYS A 281 19.05 -20.44 24.12
C LYS A 281 20.08 -21.17 24.99
N ALA A 282 20.86 -22.09 24.42
CA ALA A 282 21.85 -22.87 25.15
C ALA A 282 22.96 -22.00 25.75
N ASN A 283 23.40 -20.97 25.02
CA ASN A 283 24.47 -20.07 25.43
C ASN A 283 24.02 -18.98 26.42
N ASN A 284 22.72 -18.77 26.59
CA ASN A 284 22.17 -17.63 27.33
C ASN A 284 21.10 -18.08 28.35
N PRO A 285 21.50 -18.82 29.41
CA PRO A 285 20.57 -19.37 30.40
C PRO A 285 19.84 -18.29 31.20
N ASP A 286 20.41 -17.09 31.30
CA ASP A 286 19.76 -15.92 31.89
C ASP A 286 18.52 -15.51 31.09
N LEU A 287 18.59 -15.52 29.76
CA LEU A 287 17.44 -15.26 28.89
C LEU A 287 16.41 -16.38 28.97
N VAL A 288 16.86 -17.64 29.13
CA VAL A 288 15.95 -18.78 29.34
C VAL A 288 15.12 -18.61 30.61
N ALA A 289 15.72 -18.12 31.69
CA ALA A 289 15.00 -17.86 32.93
C ALA A 289 13.93 -16.75 32.79
N VAL A 290 14.10 -15.82 31.85
CA VAL A 290 13.20 -14.66 31.67
C VAL A 290 12.16 -14.88 30.56
N PHE A 291 12.58 -15.43 29.42
CA PHE A 291 11.74 -15.57 28.22
C PHE A 291 11.06 -16.93 28.13
N GLY A 292 11.62 -17.97 28.74
CA GLY A 292 11.10 -19.33 28.65
C GLY A 292 10.97 -19.81 27.20
N ASP A 293 9.76 -20.22 26.82
CA ASP A 293 9.45 -20.76 25.49
C ASP A 293 9.00 -19.69 24.47
N ASP A 294 9.02 -18.41 24.84
CA ASP A 294 8.69 -17.32 23.93
C ASP A 294 9.84 -17.08 22.95
N ASN A 295 9.82 -17.83 21.84
CA ASN A 295 10.87 -17.79 20.83
C ASN A 295 11.09 -16.38 20.28
N VAL A 296 10.02 -15.60 20.06
CA VAL A 296 10.08 -14.26 19.46
C VAL A 296 11.00 -13.34 20.26
N LYS A 297 10.91 -13.37 21.60
CA LYS A 297 11.76 -12.55 22.48
C LYS A 297 13.26 -12.79 22.32
N TYR A 298 13.68 -13.99 21.95
CA TYR A 298 15.10 -14.27 21.71
C TYR A 298 15.59 -13.61 20.42
N TYR A 299 14.78 -13.62 19.35
CA TYR A 299 15.10 -12.89 18.11
C TYR A 299 15.14 -11.38 18.38
N GLU A 300 14.11 -10.84 19.03
CA GLU A 300 14.03 -9.42 19.40
C GLU A 300 15.21 -8.98 20.27
N HIS A 301 15.60 -9.80 21.26
CA HIS A 301 16.76 -9.53 22.08
C HIS A 301 18.04 -9.52 21.24
N TYR A 302 18.26 -10.49 20.37
CA TYR A 302 19.49 -10.53 19.57
C TYR A 302 19.62 -9.35 18.62
N ILE A 303 18.50 -8.96 17.97
CA ILE A 303 18.41 -7.79 17.10
C ILE A 303 18.74 -6.51 17.88
N SER A 304 18.14 -6.32 19.06
CA SER A 304 18.22 -5.04 19.79
C SER A 304 19.48 -4.89 20.65
N GLN A 305 19.99 -5.97 21.23
CA GLN A 305 21.03 -5.92 22.26
C GLN A 305 22.07 -7.03 22.12
N GLY A 306 21.63 -8.28 21.96
CA GLY A 306 22.48 -9.47 22.08
C GLY A 306 23.68 -9.48 21.13
N ARG A 307 23.51 -8.97 19.89
CA ARG A 307 24.63 -8.83 18.95
C ARG A 307 25.67 -7.82 19.43
N ALA A 308 25.24 -6.67 19.98
CA ALA A 308 26.13 -5.63 20.49
C ALA A 308 26.82 -6.04 21.80
N GLU A 309 26.16 -6.87 22.60
CA GLU A 309 26.73 -7.49 23.81
C GLU A 309 27.77 -8.57 23.50
N GLY A 310 27.89 -9.00 22.24
CA GLY A 310 28.79 -10.08 21.84
C GLY A 310 28.28 -11.48 22.22
N ARG A 311 26.97 -11.65 22.43
CA ARG A 311 26.39 -12.97 22.73
C ARG A 311 26.54 -13.92 21.55
N VAL A 312 26.97 -15.15 21.83
CA VAL A 312 27.19 -16.19 20.83
C VAL A 312 25.86 -16.79 20.37
N ALA A 313 25.56 -16.65 19.08
CA ALA A 313 24.28 -17.04 18.47
C ALA A 313 24.38 -18.17 17.44
N VAL A 314 25.55 -18.80 17.30
CA VAL A 314 25.80 -19.94 16.40
C VAL A 314 26.63 -21.01 17.09
#